data_AF-A0A1Q7USC9-F1
#
_entry.id   AF-A0A1Q7USC9-F1
#
_cell.length_a   1.000
_cell.length_b   1.000
_cell.length_c   1.000
_cell.angle_alpha   90.00
_cell.angle_beta   90.00
_cell.angle_gamma   90.00
#
_symmetry.space_group_name_H-M   'P 1'
#
loop_
_entity.id
_entity.type
_entity.pdbx_description
1 polymer ?
#
loop_
_entity_poly.entity_id
_entity_poly.type
_entity_poly.pdbx_seq_one_letter_code
_entity_poly.pdbx_strand_id
1 'polypeptide(L)'
;MLPYPHPEQQLRQVHTITDRFSIANTYLINGERLVIVDPGSELNVRLTLNYLQKFLHRTPTEIDLIVLTHLHSDHTAGVEFLSCACNAPVAASATARQLAGAETQGKQGIPGIAHRAGEVLRQKTLPATIQHMDLFPPHYASQMKMIDMWLEDVAGLPYHPDWRVIASPGHTLDSICLYNPFSYELLCGDTVITIEGGAPLLRGVANRRQLEETLGTLRSLDVNYLFPGHGRPILAKRPLENASVEW
;
A
#
# COMPACT_ATOMS: atom_id res chain seq x y z
N MET A 1 5.74 36.95 3.17
CA MET A 1 5.93 35.54 2.76
C MET A 1 7.26 35.09 3.31
N LEU A 2 7.27 34.17 4.27
CA LEU A 2 8.50 33.49 4.65
C LEU A 2 8.86 32.52 3.50
N PRO A 3 10.13 32.45 3.07
CA PRO A 3 10.53 31.55 2.01
C PRO A 3 10.24 30.10 2.41
N TYR A 4 9.66 29.33 1.49
CA TYR A 4 9.58 27.87 1.64
C TYR A 4 10.99 27.34 1.90
N PRO A 5 11.21 26.52 2.95
CA PRO A 5 12.53 25.98 3.23
C PRO A 5 13.03 25.16 2.05
N HIS A 6 14.33 25.24 1.78
CA HIS A 6 14.97 24.44 0.73
C HIS A 6 14.73 22.94 1.00
N PRO A 7 14.45 22.11 -0.03
CA PRO A 7 14.09 20.69 0.12
C PRO A 7 15.10 19.86 0.93
N GLU A 8 16.36 20.30 0.96
CA GLU A 8 17.47 19.60 1.60
C GLU A 8 17.47 19.67 3.15
N GLN A 9 16.57 20.45 3.75
CA GLN A 9 16.49 20.62 5.21
C GLN A 9 15.27 19.96 5.87
N GLN A 10 14.36 19.36 5.09
CA GLN A 10 13.21 18.66 5.66
C GLN A 10 13.61 17.22 5.98
N LEU A 11 13.57 16.85 7.27
CA LEU A 11 13.74 15.46 7.71
C LEU A 11 12.74 14.57 6.96
N ARG A 12 13.21 13.41 6.49
CA ARG A 12 12.35 12.43 5.81
C ARG A 12 11.13 12.14 6.67
N GLN A 13 9.95 12.22 6.07
CA GLN A 13 8.70 11.94 6.77
C GLN A 13 8.34 10.47 6.69
N VAL A 14 8.80 9.74 5.67
CA VAL A 14 8.45 8.34 5.48
C VAL A 14 9.50 7.41 6.09
N HIS A 15 9.06 6.55 7.00
CA HIS A 15 9.85 5.49 7.62
C HIS A 15 9.36 4.13 7.12
N THR A 16 10.28 3.22 6.81
CA THR A 16 9.96 1.87 6.31
C THR A 16 10.17 0.84 7.41
N ILE A 17 9.15 0.02 7.66
CA ILE A 17 9.17 -1.12 8.56
C ILE A 17 8.88 -2.37 7.73
N THR A 18 9.83 -3.29 7.68
CA THR A 18 9.69 -4.55 6.94
C THR A 18 10.00 -5.70 7.89
N ASP A 19 9.10 -6.68 7.98
CA ASP A 19 9.40 -7.91 8.71
C ASP A 19 10.18 -8.91 7.82
N ARG A 20 10.63 -10.03 8.41
CA ARG A 20 11.39 -11.06 7.69
C ARG A 20 10.52 -12.13 7.01
N PHE A 21 9.19 -12.09 7.16
CA PHE A 21 8.28 -13.19 6.81
C PHE A 21 7.18 -12.78 5.83
N SER A 22 6.56 -11.63 6.04
CA SER A 22 5.53 -11.01 5.22
C SER A 22 6.10 -10.32 3.99
N ILE A 23 7.38 -9.93 3.99
CA ILE A 23 8.13 -9.20 2.94
C ILE A 23 7.52 -7.88 2.43
N ALA A 24 6.23 -7.63 2.71
CA ALA A 24 5.53 -6.38 2.49
C ALA A 24 6.04 -5.29 3.41
N ASN A 25 6.22 -4.10 2.83
CA ASN A 25 6.64 -2.91 3.54
C ASN A 25 5.44 -2.22 4.18
N THR A 26 5.58 -1.95 5.48
CA THR A 26 4.75 -0.99 6.19
C THR A 26 5.44 0.35 6.20
N TYR A 27 4.70 1.42 5.90
CA TYR A 27 5.22 2.77 5.94
C TYR A 27 4.57 3.58 7.05
N LEU A 28 5.38 4.39 7.72
CA LEU A 28 4.95 5.38 8.68
C LEU A 28 5.28 6.77 8.13
N ILE A 29 4.25 7.59 7.94
CA ILE A 29 4.40 9.01 7.58
C ILE A 29 4.38 9.81 8.90
N ASN A 30 5.53 10.37 9.25
CA ASN A 30 5.78 11.10 10.49
C ASN A 30 5.70 12.62 10.26
N GLY A 31 4.48 13.14 10.24
CA GLY A 31 4.19 14.57 10.21
C GLY A 31 3.83 15.12 11.60
N GLU A 32 3.07 16.23 11.61
CA GLU A 32 2.33 16.67 12.82
C GLU A 32 1.35 15.60 13.30
N ARG A 33 0.81 14.86 12.33
CA ARG A 33 -0.08 13.72 12.47
C ARG A 33 0.59 12.47 11.90
N LEU A 34 0.22 11.27 12.38
CA LEU A 34 0.85 10.03 11.92
C LEU A 34 -0.09 9.21 11.04
N VAL A 35 0.44 8.74 9.91
CA VAL A 35 -0.24 7.78 9.03
C VAL A 35 0.53 6.48 9.00
N ILE A 36 -0.16 5.36 9.18
CA ILE A 36 0.37 4.04 8.84
C ILE A 36 -0.19 3.62 7.49
N VAL A 37 0.68 3.21 6.57
CA VAL A 37 0.30 2.67 5.26
C VAL A 37 0.69 1.20 5.23
N ASP A 38 -0.27 0.34 4.88
CA ASP A 38 -0.14 -1.12 4.81
C ASP A 38 0.47 -1.74 6.08
N PRO A 39 -0.30 -1.91 7.17
CA PRO A 39 0.21 -2.40 8.45
C PRO A 39 0.73 -3.85 8.41
N GLY A 40 0.64 -4.53 7.27
CA GLY A 40 1.34 -5.77 7.01
C GLY A 40 0.80 -6.92 7.85
N SER A 41 1.69 -7.65 8.52
CA SER A 41 1.37 -8.69 9.51
C SER A 41 1.24 -8.13 10.94
N GLU A 42 0.76 -8.95 11.88
CA GLU A 42 0.82 -8.60 13.32
C GLU A 42 2.27 -8.29 13.77
N LEU A 43 3.26 -8.99 13.21
CA LEU A 43 4.67 -8.73 13.51
C LEU A 43 5.09 -7.35 12.98
N ASN A 44 4.69 -6.95 11.77
CA ASN A 44 4.90 -5.58 11.25
C ASN A 44 4.32 -4.54 12.21
N VAL A 45 3.11 -4.77 12.73
CA VAL A 45 2.51 -3.85 13.70
C VAL A 45 3.34 -3.77 14.98
N ARG A 46 3.75 -4.91 15.57
CA ARG A 46 4.60 -4.91 16.77
C ARG A 46 5.93 -4.17 16.54
N LEU A 47 6.55 -4.36 15.38
CA LEU A 47 7.77 -3.64 14.99
C LEU A 47 7.51 -2.14 14.84
N THR A 48 6.40 -1.77 14.20
CA THR A 48 5.98 -0.38 13.99
C THR A 48 5.74 0.34 15.31
N LEU A 49 4.97 -0.26 16.22
CA LEU A 49 4.69 0.32 17.55
C LEU A 49 5.97 0.45 18.39
N ASN A 50 6.86 -0.54 18.34
CA ASN A 50 8.16 -0.46 19.00
C ASN A 50 9.04 0.65 18.38
N TYR A 51 9.02 0.81 17.05
CA TYR A 51 9.77 1.85 16.36
C TYR A 51 9.28 3.25 16.73
N LEU A 52 7.96 3.46 16.70
CA LEU A 52 7.29 4.68 17.15
C LEU A 52 7.74 5.09 18.55
N GLN A 53 7.69 4.15 19.51
CA GLN A 53 8.03 4.44 20.89
C GLN A 53 9.54 4.69 21.10
N LYS A 54 10.40 3.85 20.52
CA LYS A 54 11.84 3.85 20.79
C LYS A 54 12.61 4.94 20.05
N PHE A 55 12.24 5.23 18.80
CA PHE A 55 13.03 6.09 17.92
C PHE A 55 12.35 7.40 17.60
N LEU A 56 11.01 7.42 17.53
CA LEU A 56 10.26 8.65 17.25
C LEU A 56 9.70 9.30 18.52
N HIS A 57 9.74 8.58 19.65
CA HIS A 57 9.17 9.02 20.93
C HIS A 57 7.70 9.43 20.81
N ARG A 58 6.97 8.71 19.93
CA ARG A 58 5.54 8.85 19.67
C ARG A 58 4.75 7.75 20.37
N THR A 59 3.46 7.99 20.62
CA THR A 59 2.54 6.97 21.12
C THR A 59 1.60 6.47 20.02
N PRO A 60 1.08 5.23 20.13
CA PRO A 60 0.10 4.71 19.15
C PRO A 60 -1.17 5.55 19.03
N THR A 61 -1.53 6.31 20.08
CA THR A 61 -2.69 7.22 20.07
C THR A 61 -2.50 8.46 19.19
N GLU A 62 -1.27 8.74 18.75
CA GLU A 62 -0.96 9.79 17.76
C GLU A 62 -1.14 9.30 16.32
N ILE A 63 -1.55 8.04 16.09
CA ILE A 63 -1.91 7.55 14.76
C ILE A 63 -3.30 8.10 14.41
N ASP A 64 -3.34 8.91 13.34
CA ASP A 64 -4.54 9.59 12.86
C ASP A 64 -5.25 8.84 11.74
N LEU A 65 -4.52 8.00 10.99
CA LEU A 65 -5.05 7.32 9.81
C LEU A 65 -4.27 6.03 9.53
N ILE A 66 -5.00 4.98 9.17
CA ILE A 66 -4.44 3.77 8.56
C ILE A 66 -4.88 3.76 7.11
N VAL A 67 -3.96 3.67 6.15
CA VAL A 67 -4.27 3.62 4.72
C VAL A 67 -3.85 2.28 4.15
N LEU A 68 -4.73 1.66 3.38
CA LEU A 68 -4.47 0.42 2.66
C LEU A 68 -4.32 0.74 1.18
N THR A 69 -3.16 0.39 0.60
CA THR A 69 -2.91 0.59 -0.83
C THR A 69 -3.77 -0.33 -1.69
N HIS A 70 -4.04 -1.54 -1.19
CA HIS A 70 -4.95 -2.52 -1.75
C HIS A 70 -5.29 -3.58 -0.69
N LEU A 71 -6.24 -4.46 -0.99
CA LEU A 71 -6.76 -5.41 0.00
C LEU A 71 -6.12 -6.82 -0.02
N HIS A 72 -4.90 -7.02 -0.51
CA HIS A 72 -4.23 -8.30 -0.26
C HIS A 72 -3.93 -8.52 1.23
N SER A 73 -3.92 -9.78 1.65
CA SER A 73 -3.82 -10.13 3.08
C SER A 73 -2.47 -9.78 3.69
N ASP A 74 -1.39 -9.86 2.93
CA ASP A 74 -0.04 -9.52 3.37
C ASP A 74 0.16 -8.01 3.64
N HIS A 75 -0.71 -7.15 3.12
CA HIS A 75 -0.75 -5.71 3.42
C HIS A 75 -1.73 -5.36 4.57
N THR A 76 -2.76 -6.20 4.77
CA THR A 76 -3.93 -5.87 5.61
C THR A 76 -4.06 -6.68 6.90
N ALA A 77 -3.34 -7.81 7.05
CA ALA A 77 -3.51 -8.74 8.17
C ALA A 77 -3.28 -8.12 9.56
N GLY A 78 -2.48 -7.07 9.66
CA GLY A 78 -2.16 -6.35 10.88
C GLY A 78 -3.22 -5.33 11.31
N VAL A 79 -4.22 -5.01 10.47
CA VAL A 79 -5.18 -3.93 10.75
C VAL A 79 -5.91 -4.16 12.07
N GLU A 80 -6.48 -5.35 12.30
CA GLU A 80 -7.24 -5.62 13.52
C GLU A 80 -6.37 -5.42 14.78
N PHE A 81 -5.12 -5.87 14.73
CA PHE A 81 -4.18 -5.71 15.84
C PHE A 81 -3.75 -4.25 16.05
N LEU A 82 -3.54 -3.50 14.97
CA LEU A 82 -3.20 -2.07 15.05
C LEU A 82 -4.38 -1.23 15.57
N SER A 83 -5.61 -1.54 15.14
CA SER A 83 -6.83 -0.91 15.62
C SER A 83 -7.11 -1.20 17.10
N CYS A 84 -6.54 -2.25 17.68
CA CYS A 84 -6.57 -2.45 19.14
C CYS A 84 -5.62 -1.50 19.89
N ALA A 85 -4.60 -0.97 19.22
CA ALA A 85 -3.58 -0.10 19.80
C ALA A 85 -3.84 1.40 19.56
N CYS A 86 -4.63 1.77 18.57
CA CYS A 86 -4.97 3.15 18.22
C CYS A 86 -6.46 3.29 17.83
N ASN A 87 -6.99 4.50 17.86
CA ASN A 87 -8.37 4.80 17.43
C ASN A 87 -8.42 5.37 16.01
N ALA A 88 -7.42 5.09 15.19
CA ALA A 88 -7.31 5.63 13.85
C ALA A 88 -8.34 4.97 12.91
N PRO A 89 -9.09 5.75 12.10
CA PRO A 89 -9.91 5.18 11.04
C PRO A 89 -9.03 4.49 9.98
N VAL A 90 -9.58 3.44 9.39
CA VAL A 90 -8.97 2.70 8.28
C VAL A 90 -9.56 3.20 6.95
N ALA A 91 -8.70 3.55 6.02
CA ALA A 91 -9.05 4.07 4.71
C ALA A 91 -8.55 3.17 3.59
N ALA A 92 -9.37 2.97 2.57
CA ALA A 92 -9.02 2.23 1.36
C ALA A 92 -9.69 2.85 0.12
N SER A 93 -9.29 2.42 -1.07
CA SER A 93 -9.86 2.86 -2.34
C SER A 93 -11.38 2.68 -2.42
N ALA A 94 -12.11 3.70 -2.89
CA ALA A 94 -13.55 3.61 -3.16
C ALA A 94 -13.89 2.50 -4.18
N THR A 95 -12.94 2.12 -5.04
CA THR A 95 -13.08 0.99 -5.98
C THR A 95 -13.26 -0.34 -5.24
N ALA A 96 -12.60 -0.56 -4.10
CA ALA A 96 -12.77 -1.78 -3.31
C ALA A 96 -14.23 -1.97 -2.84
N ARG A 97 -14.93 -0.87 -2.52
CA ARG A 97 -16.36 -0.91 -2.18
C ARG A 97 -17.22 -1.40 -3.35
N GLN A 98 -16.90 -0.97 -4.56
CA GLN A 98 -17.62 -1.38 -5.78
C GLN A 98 -17.39 -2.87 -6.06
N LEU A 99 -16.15 -3.35 -5.91
CA LEU A 99 -15.78 -4.76 -6.09
C LEU A 99 -16.49 -5.67 -5.07
N ALA A 100 -16.55 -5.27 -3.80
CA ALA A 100 -17.32 -5.99 -2.78
C ALA A 100 -18.81 -6.12 -3.14
N GLY A 101 -19.40 -5.05 -3.71
CA GLY A 101 -20.77 -5.07 -4.21
C GLY A 101 -20.97 -6.07 -5.38
N ALA A 102 -19.99 -6.19 -6.27
CA ALA A 102 -20.04 -7.15 -7.37
C ALA A 102 -19.86 -8.62 -6.91
N GLU A 103 -18.97 -8.87 -5.95
CA GLU A 103 -18.76 -10.19 -5.34
C GLU A 103 -20.03 -10.73 -4.68
N THR A 104 -20.67 -9.90 -3.83
CA THR A 104 -21.90 -10.27 -3.12
C THR A 104 -23.08 -10.54 -4.07
N GLN A 105 -23.05 -9.97 -5.27
CA GLN A 105 -24.04 -10.18 -6.33
C GLN A 105 -23.69 -11.32 -7.30
N GLY A 106 -22.57 -12.04 -7.08
CA GLY A 106 -22.15 -13.17 -7.91
C GLY A 106 -21.71 -12.79 -9.33
N LYS A 107 -21.27 -11.54 -9.54
CA LYS A 107 -20.91 -11.00 -10.87
C LYS A 107 -19.39 -10.77 -11.03
N GLN A 108 -18.58 -11.83 -10.98
CA GLN A 108 -17.29 -11.99 -11.68
C GLN A 108 -17.02 -13.50 -11.85
N GLY A 109 -16.52 -14.08 -12.94
CA GLY A 109 -15.87 -13.52 -14.14
C GLY A 109 -14.48 -14.15 -14.36
N ILE A 110 -14.44 -15.40 -14.84
CA ILE A 110 -13.28 -16.28 -15.16
C ILE A 110 -12.26 -16.50 -14.02
N PRO A 111 -12.34 -17.64 -13.29
CA PRO A 111 -11.32 -18.00 -12.32
C PRO A 111 -10.03 -18.36 -13.06
N GLY A 112 -9.00 -17.52 -12.93
CA GLY A 112 -7.64 -17.93 -13.27
C GLY A 112 -7.27 -19.20 -12.51
N ILE A 113 -6.33 -19.99 -13.03
CA ILE A 113 -5.89 -21.27 -12.46
C ILE A 113 -5.49 -21.11 -10.97
N ALA A 114 -5.03 -19.93 -10.57
CA ALA A 114 -4.73 -19.52 -9.20
C ALA A 114 -5.96 -19.58 -8.27
N HIS A 115 -7.15 -19.17 -8.71
CA HIS A 115 -8.39 -19.21 -7.89
C HIS A 115 -8.79 -20.65 -7.57
N ARG A 116 -8.67 -21.58 -8.53
CA ARG A 116 -8.97 -23.01 -8.29
C ARG A 116 -7.91 -23.69 -7.44
N ALA A 117 -6.63 -23.36 -7.64
CA ALA A 117 -5.55 -23.87 -6.80
C ALA A 117 -5.68 -23.37 -5.36
N GLY A 118 -5.99 -22.08 -5.18
CA GLY A 118 -6.22 -21.44 -3.88
C GLY A 118 -7.38 -22.05 -3.11
N GLU A 119 -8.52 -22.33 -3.76
CA GLU A 119 -9.67 -23.00 -3.12
C GLU A 119 -9.38 -24.46 -2.71
N VAL A 120 -8.62 -25.21 -3.53
CA VAL A 120 -8.22 -26.60 -3.22
C VAL A 120 -7.19 -26.64 -2.08
N LEU A 121 -6.28 -25.66 -2.04
CA LEU A 121 -5.28 -25.50 -0.98
C LEU A 121 -5.91 -25.04 0.35
N ARG A 122 -7.05 -24.34 0.30
CA ARG A 122 -7.81 -23.86 1.47
C ARG A 122 -8.35 -24.98 2.38
N GLN A 123 -8.55 -26.19 1.84
CA GLN A 123 -9.01 -27.35 2.61
C GLN A 123 -7.90 -28.06 3.40
N LYS A 124 -6.63 -27.65 3.22
CA LYS A 124 -5.50 -28.17 3.98
C LYS A 124 -4.88 -27.04 4.80
N THR A 125 -4.59 -27.29 6.08
CA THR A 125 -3.92 -26.35 6.96
C THR A 125 -2.52 -26.05 6.41
N LEU A 126 -2.39 -24.97 5.65
CA LEU A 126 -1.10 -24.53 5.12
C LEU A 126 -0.31 -23.79 6.20
N PRO A 127 1.03 -23.92 6.23
CA PRO A 127 1.88 -23.09 7.07
C PRO A 127 1.66 -21.61 6.76
N ALA A 128 1.61 -20.77 7.80
CA ALA A 128 1.37 -19.32 7.71
C ALA A 128 2.28 -18.63 6.66
N THR A 129 3.49 -19.14 6.45
CA THR A 129 4.45 -18.63 5.45
C THR A 129 3.96 -18.64 3.99
N ILE A 130 2.92 -19.41 3.64
CA ILE A 130 2.36 -19.47 2.28
C ILE A 130 1.19 -18.50 2.09
N GLN A 131 0.65 -17.91 3.17
CA GLN A 131 -0.43 -16.90 3.09
C GLN A 131 0.06 -15.50 2.68
N HIS A 132 1.38 -15.32 2.53
CA HIS A 132 2.04 -14.01 2.43
C HIS A 132 2.68 -13.71 1.06
N MET A 133 2.41 -14.53 0.05
CA MET A 133 2.62 -14.16 -1.35
C MET A 133 1.25 -13.84 -1.94
N ASP A 134 1.21 -13.09 -3.06
CA ASP A 134 0.04 -12.78 -3.93
C ASP A 134 -0.80 -14.00 -4.40
N LEU A 135 -0.65 -15.15 -3.75
CA LEU A 135 -1.28 -16.44 -3.99
C LEU A 135 -2.79 -16.42 -3.73
N PHE A 136 -3.31 -15.45 -2.98
CA PHE A 136 -4.73 -15.35 -2.65
C PHE A 136 -5.28 -13.96 -3.02
N PRO A 137 -6.27 -13.89 -3.93
CA PRO A 137 -6.90 -12.61 -4.25
C PRO A 137 -7.61 -12.03 -3.02
N PRO A 138 -7.86 -10.70 -2.99
CA PRO A 138 -8.59 -10.08 -1.89
C PRO A 138 -9.98 -10.69 -1.74
N HIS A 139 -10.45 -10.79 -0.51
CA HIS A 139 -11.84 -11.12 -0.22
C HIS A 139 -12.60 -9.85 0.19
N TYR A 140 -12.95 -9.06 -0.84
CA TYR A 140 -13.47 -7.71 -0.69
C TYR A 140 -14.70 -7.65 0.23
N ALA A 141 -15.64 -8.59 0.11
CA ALA A 141 -16.85 -8.63 0.94
C ALA A 141 -16.58 -8.78 2.45
N SER A 142 -15.54 -9.51 2.86
CA SER A 142 -15.18 -9.61 4.27
C SER A 142 -14.31 -8.43 4.72
N GLN A 143 -13.37 -8.02 3.87
CA GLN A 143 -12.38 -7.00 4.21
C GLN A 143 -12.97 -5.59 4.23
N MET A 144 -14.01 -5.30 3.45
CA MET A 144 -14.68 -3.98 3.52
C MET A 144 -15.23 -3.63 4.92
N LYS A 145 -15.43 -4.62 5.80
CA LYS A 145 -15.94 -4.41 7.16
C LYS A 145 -14.95 -3.71 8.07
N MET A 146 -13.66 -3.74 7.72
CA MET A 146 -12.61 -3.06 8.47
C MET A 146 -12.35 -1.64 7.96
N ILE A 147 -13.07 -1.17 6.92
CA ILE A 147 -12.84 0.13 6.29
C ILE A 147 -13.85 1.15 6.80
N ASP A 148 -13.34 2.25 7.35
CA ASP A 148 -14.13 3.36 7.86
C ASP A 148 -14.28 4.49 6.83
N MET A 149 -13.28 4.66 5.95
CA MET A 149 -13.20 5.77 4.99
C MET A 149 -12.86 5.29 3.58
N TRP A 150 -13.51 5.89 2.58
CA TRP A 150 -13.28 5.59 1.17
C TRP A 150 -12.50 6.72 0.51
N LEU A 151 -11.39 6.37 -0.13
CA LEU A 151 -10.49 7.30 -0.81
C LEU A 151 -10.82 7.35 -2.31
N GLU A 152 -10.92 8.57 -2.83
CA GLU A 152 -11.13 8.83 -4.25
C GLU A 152 -9.81 9.28 -4.90
N ASP A 153 -9.70 9.06 -6.22
CA ASP A 153 -8.54 9.49 -7.00
C ASP A 153 -8.34 11.01 -6.92
N VAL A 154 -7.07 11.43 -6.95
CA VAL A 154 -6.54 12.80 -6.82
C VAL A 154 -6.94 13.59 -5.57
N ALA A 155 -7.74 13.00 -4.67
CA ALA A 155 -8.05 13.59 -3.38
C ALA A 155 -6.83 13.57 -2.46
N GLY A 156 -6.74 14.54 -1.55
CA GLY A 156 -5.79 14.48 -0.44
C GLY A 156 -6.24 13.44 0.59
N LEU A 157 -5.29 12.83 1.30
CA LEU A 157 -5.62 12.03 2.48
C LEU A 157 -6.35 12.89 3.54
N PRO A 158 -7.37 12.36 4.23
CA PRO A 158 -8.00 13.07 5.34
C PRO A 158 -6.97 13.54 6.36
N TYR A 159 -6.99 14.83 6.70
CA TYR A 159 -6.02 15.49 7.60
C TYR A 159 -4.57 15.57 7.10
N HIS A 160 -4.27 15.04 5.91
CA HIS A 160 -2.94 14.99 5.29
C HIS A 160 -3.01 15.43 3.82
N PRO A 161 -3.42 16.69 3.53
CA PRO A 161 -3.77 17.15 2.17
C PRO A 161 -2.59 17.17 1.19
N ASP A 162 -1.35 17.16 1.69
CA ASP A 162 -0.13 17.10 0.87
C ASP A 162 0.06 15.72 0.22
N TRP A 163 -0.60 14.69 0.74
CA TRP A 163 -0.56 13.33 0.21
C TRP A 163 -1.77 13.09 -0.68
N ARG A 164 -1.53 13.05 -2.00
CA ARG A 164 -2.54 12.77 -3.01
C ARG A 164 -2.72 11.28 -3.18
N VAL A 165 -3.96 10.82 -3.24
CA VAL A 165 -4.33 9.48 -3.67
C VAL A 165 -4.28 9.43 -5.19
N ILE A 166 -3.64 8.42 -5.75
CA ILE A 166 -3.59 8.19 -7.20
C ILE A 166 -4.12 6.78 -7.45
N ALA A 167 -5.21 6.66 -8.18
CA ALA A 167 -5.68 5.35 -8.64
C ALA A 167 -4.60 4.70 -9.52
N SER A 168 -4.19 3.49 -9.15
CA SER A 168 -3.09 2.80 -9.81
C SER A 168 -3.43 1.33 -10.11
N PRO A 169 -4.57 1.08 -10.76
CA PRO A 169 -5.00 -0.29 -11.02
C PRO A 169 -4.00 -1.02 -11.93
N GLY A 170 -3.77 -2.29 -11.65
CA GLY A 170 -2.81 -3.10 -12.37
C GLY A 170 -2.49 -4.40 -11.64
N HIS A 171 -1.91 -4.27 -10.44
CA HIS A 171 -1.74 -5.38 -9.50
C HIS A 171 -3.10 -5.89 -9.01
N THR A 172 -3.90 -4.97 -8.46
CA THR A 172 -5.32 -5.19 -8.21
C THR A 172 -6.13 -4.05 -8.81
N LEU A 173 -7.45 -4.22 -8.92
CA LEU A 173 -8.33 -3.16 -9.41
C LEU A 173 -8.54 -2.03 -8.40
N ASP A 174 -8.38 -2.31 -7.11
CA ASP A 174 -8.48 -1.33 -6.02
C ASP A 174 -7.15 -0.65 -5.65
N SER A 175 -6.06 -1.02 -6.31
CA SER A 175 -4.72 -0.46 -6.04
C SER A 175 -4.69 1.06 -6.13
N ILE A 176 -4.09 1.69 -5.11
CA ILE A 176 -3.78 3.12 -5.06
C ILE A 176 -2.31 3.36 -4.72
N CYS A 177 -1.77 4.45 -5.24
CA CYS A 177 -0.52 5.06 -4.78
C CYS A 177 -0.82 6.31 -3.94
N LEU A 178 0.12 6.69 -3.08
CA LEU A 178 0.11 7.94 -2.33
C LEU A 178 1.31 8.78 -2.76
N TYR A 179 1.05 9.97 -3.29
CA TYR A 179 2.07 10.85 -3.83
C TYR A 179 2.09 12.19 -3.09
N ASN A 180 3.27 12.58 -2.63
CA ASN A 180 3.51 13.92 -2.10
C ASN A 180 4.35 14.75 -3.09
N PRO A 181 3.76 15.76 -3.75
CA PRO A 181 4.47 16.57 -4.74
C PRO A 181 5.48 17.55 -4.14
N PHE A 182 5.43 17.81 -2.83
CA PHE A 182 6.34 18.74 -2.16
C PHE A 182 7.62 18.04 -1.70
N SER A 183 7.52 16.77 -1.30
CA SER A 183 8.67 15.93 -0.92
C SER A 183 9.16 14.99 -2.04
N TYR A 184 8.44 14.92 -3.17
CA TYR A 184 8.72 14.02 -4.29
C TYR A 184 8.73 12.54 -3.88
N GLU A 185 7.87 12.18 -2.92
CA GLU A 185 7.73 10.85 -2.34
C GLU A 185 6.51 10.12 -2.94
N LEU A 186 6.69 8.86 -3.33
CA LEU A 186 5.63 8.00 -3.86
C LEU A 186 5.61 6.67 -3.12
N LEU A 187 4.54 6.39 -2.37
CA LEU A 187 4.23 5.07 -1.84
C LEU A 187 3.32 4.37 -2.84
N CYS A 188 3.76 3.27 -3.43
CA CYS A 188 3.10 2.70 -4.60
C CYS A 188 2.41 1.34 -4.37
N GLY A 189 2.48 0.81 -3.15
CA GLY A 189 2.03 -0.55 -2.87
C GLY A 189 2.61 -1.52 -3.90
N ASP A 190 1.83 -2.52 -4.30
CA ASP A 190 2.30 -3.53 -5.26
C ASP A 190 2.11 -3.13 -6.71
N THR A 191 1.62 -1.92 -6.98
CA THR A 191 1.65 -1.36 -8.33
C THR A 191 3.09 -1.35 -8.86
N VAL A 192 4.05 -1.01 -7.99
CA VAL A 192 5.47 -1.11 -8.29
C VAL A 192 6.17 -1.81 -7.13
N ILE A 193 6.75 -2.96 -7.41
CA ILE A 193 7.68 -3.63 -6.49
C ILE A 193 9.12 -3.33 -6.89
N THR A 194 10.07 -3.69 -6.04
CA THR A 194 11.49 -3.66 -6.40
C THR A 194 12.10 -5.05 -6.29
N ILE A 195 12.83 -5.43 -7.34
CA ILE A 195 13.47 -6.74 -7.44
C ILE A 195 14.93 -6.68 -6.98
N GLU A 196 15.61 -7.82 -7.04
CA GLU A 196 17.05 -7.89 -6.75
C GLU A 196 17.84 -6.85 -7.57
N GLY A 197 18.76 -6.15 -6.91
CA GLY A 197 19.47 -5.00 -7.50
C GLY A 197 18.73 -3.66 -7.38
N GLY A 198 17.49 -3.65 -6.86
CA GLY A 198 16.71 -2.42 -6.59
C GLY A 198 16.06 -1.82 -7.84
N ALA A 199 15.86 -2.61 -8.90
CA ALA A 199 15.15 -2.15 -10.09
C ALA A 199 13.63 -2.14 -9.85
N PRO A 200 12.91 -1.08 -10.26
CA PRO A 200 11.46 -1.04 -10.16
C PRO A 200 10.80 -1.93 -11.22
N LEU A 201 9.80 -2.68 -10.80
CA LEU A 201 9.03 -3.61 -11.62
C LEU A 201 7.54 -3.41 -11.35
N LEU A 202 6.77 -3.19 -12.41
CA LEU A 202 5.31 -3.22 -12.35
C LEU A 202 4.84 -4.64 -12.65
N ARG A 203 4.03 -5.23 -11.77
CA ARG A 203 3.35 -6.51 -12.03
C ARG A 203 1.89 -6.25 -12.40
N GLY A 204 1.47 -6.72 -13.57
CA GLY A 204 0.08 -6.67 -14.00
C GLY A 204 -0.57 -8.05 -13.91
N VAL A 205 -1.83 -8.11 -13.45
CA VAL A 205 -2.49 -9.41 -13.25
C VAL A 205 -3.59 -9.70 -14.28
N ALA A 206 -4.03 -8.72 -15.09
CA ALA A 206 -5.07 -8.98 -16.11
C ALA A 206 -5.22 -7.97 -17.26
N ASN A 207 -5.05 -6.66 -17.03
CA ASN A 207 -5.43 -5.64 -18.03
C ASN A 207 -4.23 -4.81 -18.50
N ARG A 208 -3.77 -5.11 -19.72
CA ARG A 208 -2.60 -4.46 -20.28
C ARG A 208 -2.72 -2.97 -20.50
N ARG A 209 -3.84 -2.55 -21.09
CA ARG A 209 -4.08 -1.14 -21.34
C ARG A 209 -4.12 -0.34 -20.04
N GLN A 210 -4.80 -0.87 -19.02
CA GLN A 210 -4.93 -0.21 -17.72
C GLN A 210 -3.59 -0.06 -17.02
N LEU A 211 -2.73 -1.09 -17.02
CA LEU A 211 -1.40 -0.98 -16.44
C LEU A 211 -0.49 -0.02 -17.24
N GLU A 212 -0.61 0.02 -18.57
CA GLU A 212 0.10 1.01 -19.40
C GLU A 212 -0.36 2.45 -19.10
N GLU A 213 -1.66 2.66 -18.87
CA GLU A 213 -2.22 3.95 -18.42
C GLU A 213 -1.71 4.33 -17.02
N THR A 214 -1.72 3.39 -16.06
CA THR A 214 -1.12 3.57 -14.72
C THR A 214 0.35 3.93 -14.81
N LEU A 215 1.15 3.21 -15.61
CA LEU A 215 2.57 3.50 -15.81
C LEU A 215 2.79 4.90 -16.41
N GLY A 216 1.97 5.28 -17.39
CA GLY A 216 2.00 6.62 -17.99
C GLY A 216 1.77 7.71 -16.94
N THR A 217 0.76 7.53 -16.09
CA THR A 217 0.46 8.44 -14.97
C THR A 217 1.64 8.51 -14.01
N LEU A 218 2.15 7.39 -13.52
CA LEU A 218 3.23 7.38 -12.53
C LEU A 218 4.55 7.96 -13.10
N ARG A 219 4.85 7.75 -14.39
CA ARG A 219 6.01 8.36 -15.06
C ARG A 219 5.89 9.87 -15.26
N SER A 220 4.67 10.42 -15.24
CA SER A 220 4.45 11.86 -15.34
C SER A 220 4.71 12.61 -14.04
N LEU A 221 4.82 11.89 -12.91
CA LEU A 221 5.11 12.45 -11.60
C LEU A 221 6.59 12.74 -11.44
N ASP A 222 6.94 13.87 -10.81
CA ASP A 222 8.29 14.09 -10.34
C ASP A 222 8.49 13.33 -9.02
N VAL A 223 9.18 12.20 -9.08
CA VAL A 223 9.46 11.30 -7.95
C VAL A 223 10.96 11.22 -7.75
N ASN A 224 11.41 11.37 -6.50
CA ASN A 224 12.80 11.14 -6.09
C ASN A 224 12.92 9.98 -5.09
N TYR A 225 11.84 9.71 -4.36
CA TYR A 225 11.76 8.64 -3.36
C TYR A 225 10.61 7.72 -3.71
N LEU A 226 10.93 6.48 -4.07
CA LEU A 226 9.94 5.44 -4.38
C LEU A 226 9.90 4.43 -3.24
N PHE A 227 8.70 4.19 -2.72
CA PHE A 227 8.40 3.31 -1.60
C PHE A 227 7.49 2.16 -2.08
N PRO A 228 8.08 1.03 -2.51
CA PRO A 228 7.36 -0.10 -3.09
C PRO A 228 6.66 -0.97 -2.05
N GLY A 229 5.56 -1.63 -2.41
CA GLY A 229 4.89 -2.57 -1.52
C GLY A 229 5.80 -3.73 -1.10
N HIS A 230 6.64 -4.22 -2.02
CA HIS A 230 7.70 -5.20 -1.73
C HIS A 230 9.08 -4.74 -2.19
N GLY A 231 10.11 -5.13 -1.42
CA GLY A 231 11.52 -4.87 -1.71
C GLY A 231 12.05 -3.59 -1.08
N ARG A 232 13.08 -2.98 -1.69
CA ARG A 232 13.81 -1.84 -1.12
C ARG A 232 13.30 -0.50 -1.68
N PRO A 233 13.09 0.52 -0.82
CA PRO A 233 12.90 1.88 -1.29
C PRO A 233 14.06 2.37 -2.19
N ILE A 234 13.73 3.17 -3.21
CA ILE A 234 14.69 3.73 -4.15
C ILE A 234 14.82 5.24 -3.91
N LEU A 235 16.06 5.71 -3.83
CA LEU A 235 16.40 7.13 -3.90
C LEU A 235 17.11 7.39 -5.22
N ALA A 236 16.35 7.88 -6.20
CA ALA A 236 16.87 8.25 -7.51
C ALA A 236 15.90 9.25 -8.15
N LYS A 237 16.42 10.18 -8.95
CA LYS A 237 15.56 11.08 -9.73
C LYS A 237 14.80 10.27 -10.77
N ARG A 238 13.47 10.38 -10.77
CA ARG A 238 12.53 9.71 -11.70
C ARG A 238 12.80 8.20 -11.80
N PRO A 239 12.68 7.46 -10.69
CA PRO A 239 13.04 6.04 -10.64
C PRO A 239 12.19 5.19 -11.59
N LEU A 240 11.02 5.68 -12.01
CA LEU A 240 10.09 4.97 -12.88
C LEU A 240 10.36 5.13 -14.39
N GLU A 241 11.30 5.99 -14.81
CA GLU A 241 11.64 6.17 -16.25
C GLU A 241 12.03 4.84 -16.89
N ASN A 242 12.83 4.02 -16.20
CA ASN A 242 13.32 2.73 -16.67
C ASN A 242 12.62 1.53 -16.01
N ALA A 243 11.44 1.75 -15.40
CA ALA A 243 10.71 0.64 -14.78
C ALA A 243 10.34 -0.43 -15.81
N SER A 244 10.63 -1.68 -15.44
CA SER A 244 10.23 -2.85 -16.21
C SER A 244 8.76 -3.16 -15.97
N VAL A 245 8.13 -3.83 -16.93
CA VAL A 245 6.74 -4.29 -16.82
C VAL A 245 6.72 -5.79 -17.06
N GLU A 246 6.16 -6.54 -16.11
CA GLU A 246 5.90 -7.97 -16.24
C GLU A 246 4.40 -8.22 -16.41
N TRP A 247 4.08 -9.11 -17.36
CA TRP A 247 2.74 -9.50 -17.77
C TRP A 247 2.45 -10.95 -17.41
#